data_AF-A0A7Y5F0T9-F1
#
_entry.id   AF-A0A7Y5F0T9-F1
#
_cell.length_a   1.000
_cell.length_b   1.000
_cell.length_c   1.000
_cell.angle_alpha   90.00
_cell.angle_beta   90.00
_cell.angle_gamma   90.00
#
_symmetry.space_group_name_H-M   'P 1'
#
loop_
_entity.id
_entity.type
_entity.pdbx_description
1 polymer ?
#
loop_
_entity_poly.entity_id
_entity_poly.type
_entity_poly.pdbx_seq_one_letter_code
_entity_poly.pdbx_strand_id
1 'polypeptide(L)'
;MLVNAPDINYPLQKCPGGSSLFSIFPDGTYTPCPFLLDTSDNFNLGNILNEASEVISAKLRNFVSDIDSELKKLSSSTPTCLKCSERNNCGLGCYVLRVVHEQNYKKPSLRCKKIVENQLQLRNELSVEEESQIRKFVKNELERSDIAHKFDHIENVVALAKMIGLDEEANLRLVVPAAYFHDIVPRKNLDSMREHVKESYVKATKYLKKYLNFTSIEVDNVTDAIRCSAWESHIEGVKPETLEAKVLRDADWLDAMGARGIARVFGFAGFCKLDIGDVEYDPESPPQLKCDSNKPDPTPFYHFFSKLLWLKDNMLTERGKKEAETRHNFMVSFLKAYKSETQYIKEF
;
A
#
# COMPACT_ATOMS: atom_id res chain seq x y z
N MET A 1 2.81 48.59 -9.03
CA MET A 1 4.05 47.88 -8.68
C MET A 1 3.68 46.43 -8.44
N LEU A 2 3.94 45.59 -9.44
CA LEU A 2 3.74 44.15 -9.35
C LEU A 2 4.80 43.60 -8.40
N VAL A 3 4.39 42.94 -7.31
CA VAL A 3 5.32 42.15 -6.50
C VAL A 3 5.50 40.84 -7.27
N ASN A 4 6.63 40.71 -7.94
CA ASN A 4 7.05 39.45 -8.54
C ASN A 4 7.12 38.40 -7.41
N ALA A 5 6.25 37.38 -7.50
CA ALA A 5 6.51 36.13 -6.81
C ALA A 5 7.91 35.64 -7.26
N PRO A 6 8.72 35.09 -6.35
CA PRO A 6 10.07 34.64 -6.70
C PRO A 6 9.97 33.66 -7.87
N ASP A 7 10.79 33.87 -8.90
CA ASP A 7 10.99 32.99 -10.04
C ASP A 7 11.49 31.62 -9.55
N ILE A 8 10.59 30.80 -9.03
CA ILE A 8 10.85 29.39 -8.80
C ILE A 8 10.45 28.68 -10.09
N ASN A 9 11.45 28.48 -10.94
CA ASN A 9 11.32 27.87 -12.25
C ASN A 9 11.12 26.36 -12.08
N TYR A 10 9.90 25.94 -11.73
CA TYR A 10 9.54 24.53 -11.69
C TYR A 10 9.44 23.99 -13.13
N PRO A 11 9.96 22.79 -13.43
CA PRO A 11 9.99 22.27 -14.79
C PRO A 11 8.57 22.12 -15.33
N LEU A 12 8.26 22.92 -16.36
CA LEU A 12 6.99 22.92 -17.06
C LEU A 12 6.78 21.58 -17.79
N GLN A 13 5.68 20.89 -17.50
CA GLN A 13 5.33 19.64 -18.16
C GLN A 13 4.21 19.83 -19.18
N LYS A 14 4.30 19.13 -20.33
CA LYS A 14 3.36 19.24 -21.45
C LYS A 14 2.23 18.23 -21.28
N CYS A 15 0.97 18.69 -21.32
CA CYS A 15 -0.19 17.81 -21.29
C CYS A 15 -0.30 17.01 -22.61
N PRO A 16 -0.50 15.68 -22.60
CA PRO A 16 -0.64 14.92 -23.86
C PRO A 16 -1.97 15.14 -24.59
N GLY A 17 -2.94 15.80 -23.95
CA GLY A 17 -4.28 16.05 -24.48
C GLY A 17 -4.55 17.49 -24.89
N GLY A 18 -3.55 18.37 -24.85
CA GLY A 18 -3.69 19.78 -25.16
C GLY A 18 -2.36 20.50 -25.32
N SER A 19 -2.38 21.72 -25.84
CA SER A 19 -1.17 22.46 -26.24
C SER A 19 -0.45 23.21 -25.09
N SER A 20 -0.97 23.15 -23.85
CA SER A 20 -0.52 23.98 -22.72
C SER A 20 0.41 23.26 -21.74
N LEU A 21 1.30 24.02 -21.10
CA LEU A 21 2.25 23.60 -20.06
C LEU A 21 1.72 23.91 -18.65
N PHE A 22 2.03 23.09 -17.63
CA PHE A 22 1.65 23.36 -16.24
C PHE A 22 2.80 23.10 -15.24
N SER A 23 2.67 23.71 -14.04
CA SER A 23 3.63 23.63 -12.93
C SER A 23 3.09 22.75 -11.79
N ILE A 24 3.97 22.00 -11.14
CA ILE A 24 3.66 21.18 -9.95
C ILE A 24 4.34 21.81 -8.74
N PHE A 25 3.57 22.12 -7.69
CA PHE A 25 4.12 22.68 -6.45
C PHE A 25 4.73 21.59 -5.54
N PRO A 26 5.68 21.94 -4.65
CA PRO A 26 6.35 20.98 -3.76
C PRO A 26 5.42 20.23 -2.80
N ASP A 27 4.22 20.74 -2.55
CA ASP A 27 3.20 20.13 -1.71
C ASP A 27 2.28 19.16 -2.48
N GLY A 28 2.57 18.92 -3.76
CA GLY A 28 1.78 18.05 -4.63
C GLY A 28 0.48 18.67 -5.12
N THR A 29 0.21 19.94 -4.79
CA THR A 29 -0.95 20.64 -5.32
C THR A 29 -0.70 21.12 -6.75
N TYR A 30 -1.76 21.11 -7.56
CA TYR A 30 -1.76 21.61 -8.93
C TYR A 30 -2.78 22.73 -9.07
N THR A 31 -2.43 23.77 -9.84
CA THR A 31 -3.37 24.79 -10.32
C THR A 31 -3.05 25.13 -11.78
N PRO A 32 -4.03 25.12 -12.71
CA PRO A 32 -5.25 24.31 -12.80
C PRO A 32 -5.13 23.13 -13.80
N CYS A 33 -6.05 22.17 -13.69
CA CYS A 33 -6.19 21.02 -14.59
C CYS A 33 -6.37 21.47 -16.07
N PRO A 34 -5.60 20.93 -17.04
CA PRO A 34 -5.69 21.32 -18.46
C PRO A 34 -7.08 21.08 -19.10
N PHE A 35 -7.90 20.20 -18.54
CA PHE A 35 -9.27 19.91 -19.02
C PHE A 35 -10.25 21.07 -18.83
N LEU A 36 -9.87 22.10 -18.05
CA LEU A 36 -10.63 23.36 -17.91
C LEU A 36 -10.14 24.45 -18.88
N LEU A 37 -9.00 24.22 -19.55
CA LEU A 37 -8.38 25.16 -20.48
C LEU A 37 -8.49 24.71 -21.94
N ASP A 38 -8.69 23.41 -22.19
CA ASP A 38 -8.84 22.86 -23.54
C ASP A 38 -10.25 22.32 -23.77
N THR A 39 -10.95 22.96 -24.70
CA THR A 39 -12.40 22.81 -24.94
C THR A 39 -12.63 22.01 -26.21
N SER A 40 -13.28 20.85 -26.08
CA SER A 40 -14.03 20.28 -27.19
C SER A 40 -15.51 20.60 -26.98
N ASP A 41 -15.94 21.62 -27.70
CA ASP A 41 -17.27 22.09 -28.13
C ASP A 41 -18.46 22.22 -27.15
N ASN A 42 -18.44 21.69 -25.91
CA ASN A 42 -19.62 21.79 -25.02
C ASN A 42 -19.40 22.43 -23.64
N PHE A 43 -18.16 22.78 -23.24
CA PHE A 43 -17.89 23.34 -21.90
C PHE A 43 -16.81 24.43 -21.93
N ASN A 44 -17.12 25.59 -22.52
CA ASN A 44 -16.18 26.70 -22.61
C ASN A 44 -16.22 27.61 -21.36
N LEU A 45 -15.35 27.35 -20.38
CA LEU A 45 -15.33 28.09 -19.10
C LEU A 45 -14.44 29.34 -19.08
N GLY A 46 -13.60 29.57 -20.10
CA GLY A 46 -12.75 30.78 -20.19
C GLY A 46 -11.64 30.82 -19.14
N ASN A 47 -10.85 31.91 -19.15
CA ASN A 47 -9.64 32.04 -18.32
C ASN A 47 -10.00 32.47 -16.88
N ILE A 48 -10.44 31.50 -16.08
CA ILE A 48 -10.90 31.68 -14.69
C ILE A 48 -9.87 32.41 -13.80
N LEU A 49 -8.57 32.30 -14.11
CA LEU A 49 -7.50 32.96 -13.35
C LEU A 49 -7.48 34.49 -13.49
N ASN A 50 -8.07 35.03 -14.56
CA ASN A 50 -8.08 36.46 -14.88
C ASN A 50 -9.48 37.08 -14.81
N GLU A 51 -10.48 36.31 -14.39
CA GLU A 51 -11.87 36.76 -14.34
C GLU A 51 -12.32 37.04 -12.91
N ALA A 52 -13.16 38.05 -12.74
CA ALA A 52 -13.68 38.43 -11.42
C ALA A 52 -14.64 37.37 -10.86
N SER A 53 -14.74 37.30 -9.53
CA SER A 53 -15.61 36.36 -8.81
C SER A 53 -17.06 36.34 -9.30
N GLU A 54 -17.63 37.48 -9.72
CA GLU A 54 -19.01 37.55 -10.22
C GLU A 54 -19.18 36.91 -11.60
N VAL A 55 -18.15 36.99 -12.44
CA VAL A 55 -18.12 36.39 -13.79
C VAL A 55 -17.98 34.88 -13.69
N ILE A 56 -17.11 34.42 -12.78
CA ILE A 56 -16.96 33.01 -12.42
C ILE A 56 -18.28 32.47 -11.84
N SER A 57 -18.85 33.21 -10.88
CA SER A 57 -20.24 33.18 -10.40
C SER A 57 -21.26 32.79 -11.48
N ALA A 58 -21.41 33.70 -12.44
CA ALA A 58 -22.41 33.64 -13.50
C ALA A 58 -22.21 32.47 -14.46
N LYS A 59 -20.97 32.16 -14.85
CA LYS A 59 -20.67 31.06 -15.78
C LYS A 59 -20.99 29.70 -15.19
N LEU A 60 -20.83 29.54 -13.87
CA LEU A 60 -20.98 28.26 -13.21
C LEU A 60 -22.41 27.98 -12.71
N ARG A 61 -23.26 29.01 -12.59
CA ARG A 61 -24.70 28.86 -12.28
C ARG A 61 -25.44 27.95 -13.26
N ASN A 62 -24.92 27.78 -14.48
CA ASN A 62 -25.47 26.85 -15.48
C ASN A 62 -25.14 25.37 -15.21
N PHE A 63 -24.20 25.08 -14.30
CA PHE A 63 -23.68 23.74 -14.03
C PHE A 63 -23.91 23.28 -12.58
N VAL A 64 -24.01 24.21 -11.63
CA VAL A 64 -24.32 23.93 -10.23
C VAL A 64 -25.38 24.93 -9.76
N SER A 65 -26.52 24.42 -9.32
CA SER A 65 -27.73 25.23 -9.07
C SER A 65 -27.65 26.17 -7.88
N ASP A 66 -26.74 25.92 -6.92
CA ASP A 66 -26.66 26.70 -5.66
C ASP A 66 -25.21 26.94 -5.21
N ILE A 67 -24.40 27.47 -6.12
CA ILE A 67 -22.96 27.74 -5.90
C ILE A 67 -22.71 28.68 -4.74
N ASP A 68 -23.50 29.74 -4.59
CA ASP A 68 -23.26 30.77 -3.58
C ASP A 68 -23.49 30.24 -2.16
N SER A 69 -24.41 29.28 -1.99
CA SER A 69 -24.66 28.55 -0.74
C SER A 69 -23.52 27.58 -0.39
N GLU A 70 -23.06 26.80 -1.36
CA GLU A 70 -21.97 25.83 -1.18
C GLU A 70 -20.61 26.51 -0.94
N LEU A 71 -20.31 27.60 -1.68
CA LEU A 71 -19.12 28.41 -1.42
C LEU A 71 -19.13 29.01 -0.01
N LYS A 72 -20.30 29.46 0.48
CA LYS A 72 -20.44 29.93 1.87
C LYS A 72 -20.17 28.82 2.89
N LYS A 73 -20.77 27.63 2.73
CA LYS A 73 -20.54 26.48 3.63
C LYS A 73 -19.05 26.08 3.66
N LEU A 74 -18.40 25.96 2.50
CA LEU A 74 -17.00 25.58 2.39
C LEU A 74 -16.03 26.66 2.90
N SER A 75 -16.34 27.93 2.67
CA SER A 75 -15.55 29.05 3.20
C SER A 75 -15.58 29.09 4.74
N SER A 76 -16.68 28.64 5.36
CA SER A 76 -16.82 28.56 6.82
C SER A 76 -16.11 27.34 7.42
N SER A 77 -15.87 26.27 6.66
CA SER A 77 -15.25 25.03 7.13
C SER A 77 -13.74 24.93 6.92
N THR A 78 -13.12 25.87 6.19
CA THR A 78 -11.67 25.90 5.95
C THR A 78 -11.04 27.25 6.37
N PRO A 79 -10.54 27.37 7.62
CA PRO A 79 -10.05 28.62 8.20
C PRO A 79 -8.82 29.21 7.50
N THR A 80 -8.09 28.39 6.75
CA THR A 80 -6.81 28.74 6.10
C THR A 80 -6.99 29.78 5.00
N CYS A 81 -8.10 29.74 4.25
CA CYS A 81 -8.33 30.70 3.15
C CYS A 81 -8.93 32.03 3.63
N LEU A 82 -9.66 32.04 4.77
CA LEU A 82 -10.14 33.26 5.42
C LEU A 82 -9.01 34.22 5.79
N LYS A 83 -7.79 33.71 6.00
CA LYS A 83 -6.59 34.47 6.36
C LYS A 83 -5.59 34.64 5.19
N CYS A 84 -5.93 34.19 3.99
CA CYS A 84 -5.04 34.26 2.83
C CYS A 84 -5.01 35.68 2.26
N SER A 85 -3.83 36.28 2.16
CA SER A 85 -3.62 37.64 1.65
C SER A 85 -4.00 37.82 0.18
N GLU A 86 -3.97 36.74 -0.61
CA GLU A 86 -4.30 36.73 -2.04
C GLU A 86 -5.75 36.36 -2.35
N ARG A 87 -6.61 36.25 -1.33
CA ARG A 87 -8.00 35.78 -1.46
C ARG A 87 -8.82 36.61 -2.46
N ASN A 88 -8.63 37.93 -2.48
CA ASN A 88 -9.34 38.83 -3.40
C ASN A 88 -8.78 38.75 -4.82
N ASN A 89 -7.53 38.30 -4.99
CA ASN A 89 -6.86 38.17 -6.29
C ASN A 89 -7.11 36.79 -6.93
N CYS A 90 -7.28 35.72 -6.14
CA CYS A 90 -7.49 34.38 -6.69
C CYS A 90 -8.96 34.05 -7.02
N GLY A 91 -9.91 34.92 -6.65
CA GLY A 91 -11.33 34.79 -6.99
C GLY A 91 -12.00 33.50 -6.48
N LEU A 92 -11.46 32.87 -5.44
CA LEU A 92 -11.87 31.54 -4.95
C LEU A 92 -11.74 30.41 -6.00
N GLY A 93 -10.93 30.58 -7.04
CA GLY A 93 -10.83 29.66 -8.18
C GLY A 93 -10.57 28.20 -7.80
N CYS A 94 -9.77 27.94 -6.76
CA CYS A 94 -9.50 26.58 -6.26
C CYS A 94 -10.72 25.92 -5.59
N TYR A 95 -11.53 26.69 -4.86
CA TYR A 95 -12.76 26.21 -4.22
C TYR A 95 -13.84 25.93 -5.25
N VAL A 96 -13.97 26.85 -6.20
CA VAL A 96 -14.83 26.71 -7.35
C VAL A 96 -14.48 25.45 -8.14
N LEU A 97 -13.19 25.20 -8.41
CA LEU A 97 -12.71 23.96 -9.05
C LEU A 97 -13.14 22.72 -8.27
N ARG A 98 -12.96 22.73 -6.94
CA ARG A 98 -13.30 21.60 -6.08
C ARG A 98 -14.80 21.32 -6.06
N VAL A 99 -15.65 22.33 -5.92
CA VAL A 99 -17.12 22.20 -5.91
C VAL A 99 -17.63 21.69 -7.26
N VAL A 100 -17.14 22.25 -8.36
CA VAL A 100 -17.49 21.80 -9.72
C VAL A 100 -17.04 20.36 -9.94
N HIS A 101 -15.87 19.99 -9.41
CA HIS A 101 -15.34 18.63 -9.51
C HIS A 101 -16.15 17.63 -8.68
N GLU A 102 -16.44 17.93 -7.41
CA GLU A 102 -17.20 17.06 -6.49
C GLU A 102 -18.67 16.89 -6.92
N GLN A 103 -19.30 17.91 -7.51
CA GLN A 103 -20.70 17.83 -7.95
C GLN A 103 -20.90 17.19 -9.32
N ASN A 104 -20.00 17.45 -10.29
CA ASN A 104 -20.13 16.90 -11.63
C ASN A 104 -19.49 15.51 -11.80
N TYR A 105 -18.51 15.17 -10.96
CA TYR A 105 -17.81 13.88 -11.04
C TYR A 105 -18.02 13.07 -9.75
N LYS A 106 -19.08 12.26 -9.71
CA LYS A 106 -19.32 11.30 -8.61
C LYS A 106 -18.31 10.14 -8.58
N LYS A 107 -17.59 9.89 -9.67
CA LYS A 107 -16.47 8.93 -9.82
C LYS A 107 -15.50 9.43 -10.91
N PRO A 108 -14.16 9.27 -10.78
CA PRO A 108 -13.21 9.75 -11.78
C PRO A 108 -13.34 9.00 -13.11
N SER A 109 -13.20 9.71 -14.24
CA SER A 109 -13.23 9.13 -15.59
C SER A 109 -11.98 8.28 -15.87
N LEU A 110 -12.08 7.34 -16.83
CA LEU A 110 -10.97 6.47 -17.27
C LEU A 110 -9.71 7.25 -17.71
N ARG A 111 -9.89 8.51 -18.13
CA ARG A 111 -8.82 9.43 -18.57
C ARG A 111 -8.10 10.10 -17.40
N CYS A 112 -8.80 10.40 -16.30
CA CYS A 112 -8.21 10.81 -15.03
C CYS A 112 -7.48 9.66 -14.34
N LYS A 113 -8.00 8.44 -14.48
CA LYS A 113 -7.34 7.21 -14.02
C LYS A 113 -5.95 7.07 -14.63
N LYS A 114 -5.82 7.31 -15.95
CA LYS A 114 -4.55 7.32 -16.69
C LYS A 114 -3.55 8.39 -16.24
N ILE A 115 -4.01 9.51 -15.69
CA ILE A 115 -3.15 10.58 -15.16
C ILE A 115 -2.67 10.24 -13.75
N VAL A 116 -3.52 9.62 -12.91
CA VAL A 116 -3.11 9.02 -11.64
C VAL A 116 -2.13 7.87 -11.88
N GLU A 117 -2.38 7.04 -12.89
CA GLU A 117 -1.47 5.99 -13.37
C GLU A 117 -0.14 6.55 -13.92
N ASN A 118 -0.15 7.69 -14.61
CA ASN A 118 1.07 8.39 -15.03
C ASN A 118 1.78 9.14 -13.89
N GLN A 119 1.08 9.52 -12.82
CA GLN A 119 1.70 10.06 -11.61
C GLN A 119 2.33 8.98 -10.74
N LEU A 120 1.77 7.76 -10.75
CA LEU A 120 2.46 6.56 -10.24
C LEU A 120 3.82 6.40 -10.93
N GLN A 121 3.91 6.67 -12.25
CA GLN A 121 5.15 6.58 -13.01
C GLN A 121 6.26 7.59 -12.64
N LEU A 122 5.93 8.75 -12.03
CA LEU A 122 6.92 9.82 -11.82
C LEU A 122 7.89 9.61 -10.64
N ARG A 123 7.77 8.50 -9.88
CA ARG A 123 8.86 7.95 -9.06
C ARG A 123 8.73 6.43 -8.94
N ASN A 124 8.72 5.72 -10.05
CA ASN A 124 8.54 4.25 -10.03
C ASN A 124 9.68 3.47 -9.38
N GLU A 125 10.84 4.10 -9.16
CA GLU A 125 12.02 3.39 -8.70
C GLU A 125 12.57 4.04 -7.43
N LEU A 126 12.72 3.22 -6.40
CA LEU A 126 13.54 3.51 -5.23
C LEU A 126 15.00 3.48 -5.71
N SER A 127 15.80 4.51 -5.42
CA SER A 127 17.21 4.49 -5.82
C SER A 127 17.96 3.34 -5.11
N VAL A 128 19.04 2.85 -5.72
CA VAL A 128 19.88 1.81 -5.11
C VAL A 128 20.42 2.26 -3.75
N GLU A 129 20.72 3.55 -3.61
CA GLU A 129 21.16 4.17 -2.37
C GLU A 129 20.03 4.25 -1.34
N GLU A 130 18.82 4.67 -1.74
CA GLU A 130 17.64 4.71 -0.87
C GLU A 130 17.32 3.29 -0.33
N GLU A 131 17.32 2.29 -1.20
CA GLU A 131 17.10 0.89 -0.81
C GLU A 131 18.20 0.38 0.13
N SER A 132 19.47 0.66 -0.19
CA SER A 132 20.61 0.26 0.64
C SER A 132 20.54 0.87 2.04
N GLN A 133 20.09 2.13 2.16
CA GLN A 133 19.88 2.79 3.45
C GLN A 133 18.77 2.12 4.25
N ILE A 134 17.62 1.82 3.63
CA ILE A 134 16.52 1.10 4.27
C ILE A 134 17.00 -0.28 4.72
N ARG A 135 17.61 -1.04 3.82
CA ARG A 135 18.14 -2.38 4.08
C ARG A 135 19.07 -2.39 5.28
N LYS A 136 20.03 -1.47 5.33
CA LYS A 136 20.99 -1.34 6.44
C LYS A 136 20.29 -0.98 7.75
N PHE A 137 19.32 -0.07 7.72
CA PHE A 137 18.55 0.31 8.91
C PHE A 137 17.76 -0.87 9.47
N VAL A 138 16.99 -1.56 8.62
CA VAL A 138 16.19 -2.73 9.03
C VAL A 138 17.06 -3.86 9.55
N LYS A 139 18.19 -4.13 8.87
CA LYS A 139 19.14 -5.15 9.33
C LYS A 139 19.63 -4.87 10.75
N ASN A 140 20.04 -3.64 11.03
CA ASN A 140 20.55 -3.26 12.35
C ASN A 140 19.48 -3.36 13.45
N GLU A 141 18.22 -3.06 13.13
CA GLU A 141 17.10 -3.21 14.08
C GLU A 141 16.80 -4.70 14.39
N LEU A 142 16.98 -5.57 13.39
CA LEU A 142 16.71 -7.01 13.49
C LEU A 142 17.91 -7.87 13.93
N GLU A 143 19.13 -7.32 14.02
CA GLU A 143 20.29 -8.04 14.60
C GLU A 143 20.06 -8.50 16.06
N ARG A 144 18.97 -8.05 16.68
CA ARG A 144 18.52 -8.44 18.02
C ARG A 144 17.27 -9.36 18.04
N SER A 145 16.78 -9.83 16.88
CA SER A 145 15.54 -10.63 16.76
C SER A 145 15.76 -12.15 16.64
N ASP A 146 14.68 -12.91 16.86
CA ASP A 146 14.64 -14.38 16.94
C ASP A 146 14.87 -15.10 15.59
N ILE A 147 15.33 -16.36 15.64
CA ILE A 147 15.77 -17.24 14.54
C ILE A 147 14.72 -17.38 13.43
N ALA A 148 13.42 -17.42 13.75
CA ALA A 148 12.34 -17.57 12.76
C ALA A 148 11.94 -16.24 12.06
N HIS A 149 12.38 -15.09 12.60
CA HIS A 149 12.09 -13.73 12.12
C HIS A 149 13.39 -12.93 11.91
N LYS A 150 14.44 -13.64 11.50
CA LYS A 150 15.71 -13.03 11.16
C LYS A 150 15.57 -12.23 9.86
N PHE A 151 16.54 -11.34 9.65
CA PHE A 151 16.62 -10.48 8.48
C PHE A 151 16.52 -11.23 7.14
N ASP A 152 16.86 -12.53 7.10
CA ASP A 152 16.70 -13.39 5.92
C ASP A 152 15.24 -13.58 5.48
N HIS A 153 14.27 -13.56 6.41
CA HIS A 153 12.85 -13.52 6.07
C HIS A 153 12.50 -12.24 5.32
N ILE A 154 12.89 -11.09 5.86
CA ILE A 154 12.66 -9.79 5.20
C ILE A 154 13.31 -9.75 3.82
N GLU A 155 14.54 -10.23 3.66
CA GLU A 155 15.22 -10.23 2.36
C GLU A 155 14.48 -11.08 1.32
N ASN A 156 13.99 -12.26 1.71
CA ASN A 156 13.21 -13.11 0.81
C ASN A 156 11.86 -12.49 0.47
N VAL A 157 11.16 -11.89 1.44
CA VAL A 157 9.90 -11.18 1.17
C VAL A 157 10.12 -10.00 0.23
N VAL A 158 11.21 -9.23 0.39
CA VAL A 158 11.56 -8.14 -0.54
C VAL A 158 11.83 -8.69 -1.94
N ALA A 159 12.56 -9.80 -2.07
CA ALA A 159 12.83 -10.42 -3.38
C ALA A 159 11.53 -10.89 -4.06
N LEU A 160 10.63 -11.53 -3.30
CA LEU A 160 9.32 -11.96 -3.79
C LEU A 160 8.44 -10.77 -4.16
N ALA A 161 8.40 -9.74 -3.33
CA ALA A 161 7.61 -8.53 -3.57
C ALA A 161 8.10 -7.78 -4.81
N LYS A 162 9.41 -7.74 -5.06
CA LYS A 162 9.97 -7.21 -6.31
C LYS A 162 9.56 -8.04 -7.52
N MET A 163 9.69 -9.37 -7.44
CA MET A 163 9.29 -10.26 -8.54
C MET A 163 7.81 -10.10 -8.88
N ILE A 164 6.93 -10.17 -7.88
CA ILE A 164 5.48 -10.02 -8.06
C ILE A 164 5.16 -8.60 -8.53
N GLY A 165 5.76 -7.58 -7.92
CA GLY A 165 5.54 -6.19 -8.29
C GLY A 165 5.94 -5.86 -9.72
N LEU A 166 7.00 -6.48 -10.25
CA LEU A 166 7.39 -6.36 -11.66
C LEU A 166 6.37 -7.03 -12.60
N ASP A 167 5.95 -8.25 -12.29
CA ASP A 167 4.98 -8.99 -13.12
C ASP A 167 3.58 -8.33 -13.12
N GLU A 168 3.21 -7.68 -12.01
CA GLU A 168 1.91 -7.04 -11.81
C GLU A 168 1.92 -5.52 -12.11
N GLU A 169 3.06 -4.96 -12.51
CA GLU A 169 3.24 -3.51 -12.76
C GLU A 169 2.93 -2.62 -11.52
N ALA A 170 3.24 -3.11 -10.31
CA ALA A 170 3.06 -2.37 -9.07
C ALA A 170 4.17 -1.34 -8.82
N ASN A 171 3.88 -0.30 -8.03
CA ASN A 171 4.87 0.72 -7.72
C ASN A 171 5.93 0.20 -6.72
N LEU A 172 7.10 -0.17 -7.22
CA LEU A 172 8.20 -0.71 -6.40
C LEU A 172 8.76 0.28 -5.38
N ARG A 173 8.63 1.59 -5.62
CA ARG A 173 9.01 2.62 -4.62
C ARG A 173 8.18 2.52 -3.35
N LEU A 174 6.97 1.97 -3.42
CA LEU A 174 6.10 1.75 -2.27
C LEU A 174 6.21 0.31 -1.75
N VAL A 175 6.23 -0.68 -2.65
CA VAL A 175 6.29 -2.10 -2.29
C VAL A 175 7.58 -2.43 -1.55
N VAL A 176 8.74 -1.95 -2.02
CA VAL A 176 10.04 -2.34 -1.46
C VAL A 176 10.22 -1.83 -0.02
N PRO A 177 9.96 -0.55 0.31
CA PRO A 177 9.99 -0.11 1.70
C PRO A 177 8.95 -0.84 2.56
N ALA A 178 7.73 -1.03 2.06
CA ALA A 178 6.70 -1.76 2.80
C ALA A 178 7.17 -3.18 3.17
N ALA A 179 7.78 -3.90 2.22
CA ALA A 179 8.38 -5.21 2.45
C ALA A 179 9.54 -5.19 3.45
N TYR A 180 10.39 -4.16 3.45
CA TYR A 180 11.44 -4.04 4.46
C TYR A 180 10.90 -3.80 5.87
N PHE A 181 9.83 -3.00 5.99
CA PHE A 181 9.31 -2.56 7.27
C PHE A 181 8.22 -3.45 7.87
N HIS A 182 7.57 -4.35 7.10
CA HIS A 182 6.35 -5.03 7.56
C HIS A 182 6.49 -5.79 8.89
N ASP A 183 7.67 -6.39 9.13
CA ASP A 183 7.98 -7.20 10.31
C ASP A 183 9.22 -6.68 11.07
N ILE A 184 9.51 -5.36 10.98
CA ILE A 184 10.69 -4.74 11.64
C ILE A 184 10.61 -4.79 13.18
N VAL A 185 9.41 -4.93 13.75
CA VAL A 185 9.22 -5.03 15.20
C VAL A 185 8.96 -6.49 15.58
N PRO A 186 9.87 -7.15 16.32
CA PRO A 186 9.68 -8.54 16.69
C PRO A 186 8.50 -8.73 17.63
N ARG A 187 7.71 -9.78 17.40
CA ARG A 187 6.55 -10.17 18.21
C ARG A 187 6.85 -10.42 19.70
N LYS A 188 8.12 -10.63 20.07
CA LYS A 188 8.58 -10.90 21.46
C LYS A 188 8.62 -9.66 22.37
N ASN A 189 8.69 -8.45 21.80
CA ASN A 189 8.85 -7.22 22.58
C ASN A 189 7.53 -6.54 22.94
N LEU A 190 6.40 -7.24 22.80
CA LEU A 190 5.07 -6.67 22.83
C LEU A 190 4.14 -7.51 23.68
N ASP A 191 3.22 -6.84 24.38
CA ASP A 191 2.24 -7.48 25.26
C ASP A 191 1.16 -8.24 24.46
N SER A 192 1.09 -8.01 23.14
CA SER A 192 0.27 -8.80 22.23
C SER A 192 0.91 -8.97 20.85
N MET A 193 0.60 -10.10 20.21
CA MET A 193 0.93 -10.37 18.80
C MET A 193 0.36 -9.30 17.85
N ARG A 194 -0.56 -8.43 18.28
CA ARG A 194 -1.19 -7.39 17.44
C ARG A 194 -0.40 -6.09 17.37
N GLU A 195 0.42 -5.78 18.36
CA GLU A 195 1.11 -4.49 18.42
C GLU A 195 2.25 -4.38 17.38
N HIS A 196 2.72 -5.51 16.83
CA HIS A 196 3.89 -5.52 15.95
C HIS A 196 3.62 -4.79 14.63
N VAL A 197 2.45 -5.02 14.02
CA VAL A 197 2.03 -4.36 12.78
C VAL A 197 1.97 -2.86 13.01
N LYS A 198 1.41 -2.44 14.16
CA LYS A 198 1.26 -1.05 14.52
C LYS A 198 2.60 -0.33 14.69
N GLU A 199 3.49 -0.90 15.47
CA GLU A 199 4.82 -0.34 15.69
C GLU A 199 5.67 -0.36 14.41
N SER A 200 5.47 -1.36 13.55
CA SER A 200 6.18 -1.49 12.26
C SER A 200 5.83 -0.34 11.31
N TYR A 201 4.55 -0.04 11.10
CA TYR A 201 4.18 1.09 10.24
C TYR A 201 4.51 2.46 10.87
N VAL A 202 4.51 2.58 12.22
CA VAL A 202 4.98 3.80 12.91
C VAL A 202 6.48 4.02 12.68
N LYS A 203 7.29 2.96 12.75
CA LYS A 203 8.72 3.03 12.43
C LYS A 203 8.95 3.38 10.97
N ALA A 204 8.22 2.76 10.04
CA ALA A 204 8.26 3.10 8.63
C ALA A 204 7.96 4.59 8.41
N THR A 205 6.88 5.10 9.00
CA THR A 205 6.49 6.53 8.92
C THR A 205 7.62 7.46 9.37
N LYS A 206 8.19 7.19 10.55
CA LYS A 206 9.27 8.02 11.12
C LYS A 206 10.52 7.98 10.23
N TYR A 207 10.89 6.81 9.74
CA TYR A 207 12.08 6.65 8.91
C TYR A 207 11.91 7.32 7.55
N LEU A 208 10.83 6.99 6.84
CA LEU A 208 10.56 7.49 5.49
C LEU A 208 10.41 9.01 5.46
N LYS A 209 9.74 9.63 6.43
CA LYS A 209 9.60 11.10 6.48
C LYS A 209 10.89 11.83 6.86
N LYS A 210 11.73 11.22 7.69
CA LYS A 210 12.92 11.88 8.25
C LYS A 210 14.15 11.74 7.37
N TYR A 211 14.33 10.57 6.77
CA TYR A 211 15.58 10.21 6.09
C TYR A 211 15.43 10.08 4.58
N LEU A 212 14.20 9.93 4.07
CA LEU A 212 13.93 9.85 2.64
C LEU A 212 12.94 10.95 2.21
N ASN A 213 12.95 11.33 0.93
CA ASN A 213 12.07 12.38 0.41
C ASN A 213 10.68 11.83 0.05
N PHE A 214 10.08 11.00 0.91
CA PHE A 214 8.73 10.47 0.72
C PHE A 214 7.69 11.52 1.10
N THR A 215 6.72 11.73 0.20
CA THR A 215 5.53 12.54 0.45
C THR A 215 4.60 11.86 1.46
N SER A 216 3.70 12.62 2.07
CA SER A 216 2.73 12.04 3.02
C SER A 216 1.89 10.94 2.39
N ILE A 217 1.49 11.07 1.12
CA ILE A 217 0.70 10.07 0.40
C ILE A 217 1.50 8.78 0.17
N GLU A 218 2.77 8.89 -0.22
CA GLU A 218 3.63 7.70 -0.38
C GLU A 218 3.80 6.98 0.97
N VAL A 219 3.98 7.71 2.06
CA VAL A 219 4.08 7.12 3.40
C VAL A 219 2.78 6.45 3.81
N ASP A 220 1.64 7.10 3.60
CA ASP A 220 0.33 6.53 3.94
C ASP A 220 0.10 5.22 3.17
N ASN A 221 0.43 5.17 1.87
CA ASN A 221 0.35 3.95 1.06
C ASN A 221 1.29 2.83 1.56
N VAL A 222 2.53 3.16 1.95
CA VAL A 222 3.47 2.18 2.54
C VAL A 222 2.91 1.64 3.86
N THR A 223 2.39 2.51 4.72
CA THR A 223 1.83 2.09 6.02
C THR A 223 0.58 1.24 5.87
N ASP A 224 -0.26 1.53 4.86
CA ASP A 224 -1.45 0.74 4.57
C ASP A 224 -1.09 -0.65 4.04
N ALA A 225 -0.08 -0.74 3.17
CA ALA A 225 0.45 -2.01 2.70
C ALA A 225 0.95 -2.88 3.87
N ILE A 226 1.74 -2.31 4.79
CA ILE A 226 2.20 -3.01 6.01
C ILE A 226 1.02 -3.45 6.88
N ARG A 227 0.02 -2.58 7.05
CA ARG A 227 -1.16 -2.87 7.87
C ARG A 227 -1.94 -4.07 7.34
N CYS A 228 -2.04 -4.21 6.02
CA CYS A 228 -2.87 -5.22 5.37
C CYS A 228 -2.14 -6.55 5.06
N SER A 229 -0.82 -6.63 5.26
CA SER A 229 -0.04 -7.82 4.90
C SER A 229 -0.16 -8.97 5.90
N ALA A 230 -0.34 -8.66 7.18
CA ALA A 230 -0.39 -9.67 8.23
C ALA A 230 -1.61 -10.60 8.13
N TRP A 231 -1.43 -11.87 8.52
CA TRP A 231 -2.51 -12.85 8.58
C TRP A 231 -3.61 -12.47 9.58
N GLU A 232 -3.22 -11.86 10.69
CA GLU A 232 -4.14 -11.35 11.71
C GLU A 232 -5.06 -10.27 11.13
N SER A 233 -4.53 -9.36 10.31
CA SER A 233 -5.31 -8.34 9.60
C SER A 233 -6.34 -8.98 8.65
N HIS A 234 -5.97 -10.07 7.99
CA HIS A 234 -6.90 -10.82 7.14
C HIS A 234 -8.05 -11.46 7.94
N ILE A 235 -7.77 -12.07 9.09
CA ILE A 235 -8.81 -12.63 9.98
C ILE A 235 -9.77 -11.54 10.47
N GLU A 236 -9.27 -10.34 10.73
CA GLU A 236 -10.06 -9.17 11.15
C GLU A 236 -10.84 -8.51 9.99
N GLY A 237 -10.70 -9.02 8.77
CA GLY A 237 -11.42 -8.53 7.59
C GLY A 237 -10.82 -7.26 6.97
N VAL A 238 -9.59 -6.89 7.36
CA VAL A 238 -8.84 -5.79 6.72
C VAL A 238 -8.38 -6.27 5.36
N LYS A 239 -8.88 -5.62 4.30
CA LYS A 239 -8.60 -6.00 2.91
C LYS A 239 -7.61 -5.01 2.28
N PRO A 240 -6.56 -5.49 1.59
CA PRO A 240 -5.69 -4.62 0.82
C PRO A 240 -6.45 -4.10 -0.41
N GLU A 241 -6.62 -2.79 -0.49
CA GLU A 241 -7.32 -2.14 -1.60
C GLU A 241 -6.38 -1.80 -2.76
N THR A 242 -5.16 -1.34 -2.44
CA THR A 242 -4.12 -0.95 -3.40
C THR A 242 -3.39 -2.16 -3.96
N LEU A 243 -2.84 -2.03 -5.18
CA LEU A 243 -2.07 -3.10 -5.79
C LEU A 243 -0.82 -3.44 -4.96
N GLU A 244 -0.14 -2.41 -4.44
CA GLU A 244 1.06 -2.52 -3.63
C GLU A 244 0.82 -3.32 -2.34
N ALA A 245 -0.33 -3.11 -1.68
CA ALA A 245 -0.71 -3.87 -0.50
C ALA A 245 -1.00 -5.34 -0.82
N LYS A 246 -1.57 -5.63 -2.01
CA LYS A 246 -1.80 -7.00 -2.50
C LYS A 246 -0.49 -7.71 -2.78
N VAL A 247 0.45 -7.02 -3.44
CA VAL A 247 1.79 -7.54 -3.75
C VAL A 247 2.54 -7.88 -2.48
N LEU A 248 2.57 -6.97 -1.50
CA LEU A 248 3.26 -7.23 -0.22
C LEU A 248 2.65 -8.43 0.52
N ARG A 249 1.32 -8.50 0.59
CA ARG A 249 0.64 -9.60 1.27
C ARG A 249 0.97 -10.95 0.63
N ASP A 250 0.85 -11.04 -0.69
CA ASP A 250 1.16 -12.28 -1.40
C ASP A 250 2.64 -12.65 -1.23
N ALA A 251 3.56 -11.68 -1.27
CA ALA A 251 4.99 -11.92 -1.04
C ALA A 251 5.29 -12.49 0.35
N ASP A 252 4.71 -11.91 1.41
CA ASP A 252 4.87 -12.39 2.78
C ASP A 252 4.28 -13.81 2.95
N TRP A 253 3.07 -14.03 2.43
CA TRP A 253 2.39 -15.31 2.59
C TRP A 253 3.06 -16.42 1.78
N LEU A 254 3.56 -16.12 0.58
CA LEU A 254 4.34 -17.07 -0.19
C LEU A 254 5.59 -17.55 0.56
N ASP A 255 6.21 -16.67 1.34
CA ASP A 255 7.38 -17.01 2.15
C ASP A 255 7.05 -17.92 3.35
N ALA A 256 5.78 -17.96 3.77
CA ALA A 256 5.28 -18.93 4.74
C ALA A 256 4.91 -20.29 4.10
N MET A 257 5.00 -20.42 2.77
CA MET A 257 4.64 -21.63 2.03
C MET A 257 5.86 -22.36 1.44
N GLY A 258 5.64 -23.59 0.98
CA GLY A 258 6.64 -24.40 0.28
C GLY A 258 7.79 -24.86 1.19
N ALA A 259 8.94 -25.16 0.59
CA ALA A 259 10.09 -25.70 1.33
C ALA A 259 10.57 -24.76 2.46
N ARG A 260 10.63 -23.45 2.19
CA ARG A 260 11.01 -22.47 3.21
C ARG A 260 9.95 -22.33 4.29
N GLY A 261 8.66 -22.34 3.92
CA GLY A 261 7.55 -22.39 4.87
C GLY A 261 7.62 -23.57 5.83
N ILE A 262 7.88 -24.78 5.31
CA ILE A 262 8.10 -25.99 6.11
C ILE A 262 9.23 -25.76 7.12
N ALA A 263 10.41 -25.33 6.66
CA ALA A 263 11.55 -25.10 7.54
C ALA A 263 11.25 -24.05 8.63
N ARG A 264 10.55 -22.96 8.29
CA ARG A 264 10.18 -21.90 9.24
C ARG A 264 9.22 -22.39 10.30
N VAL A 265 8.20 -23.16 9.94
CA VAL A 265 7.21 -23.67 10.89
C VAL A 265 7.83 -24.61 11.92
N PHE A 266 8.68 -25.54 11.48
CA PHE A 266 9.40 -26.42 12.43
C PHE A 266 10.44 -25.66 13.25
N GLY A 267 11.14 -24.68 12.66
CA GLY A 267 12.07 -23.82 13.39
C GLY A 267 11.39 -23.00 14.48
N PHE A 268 10.22 -22.44 14.19
CA PHE A 268 9.41 -21.71 15.17
C PHE A 268 8.85 -22.63 16.25
N ALA A 269 8.36 -23.81 15.89
CA ALA A 269 7.90 -24.80 16.87
C ALA A 269 9.01 -25.21 17.85
N GLY A 270 10.23 -25.43 17.35
CA GLY A 270 11.40 -25.72 18.18
C GLY A 270 11.76 -24.56 19.14
N PHE A 271 11.70 -23.32 18.65
CA PHE A 271 11.89 -22.13 19.51
C PHE A 271 10.84 -22.03 20.61
N CYS A 272 9.57 -22.26 20.28
CA CYS A 272 8.45 -22.28 21.22
C CYS A 272 8.40 -23.52 22.11
N LYS A 273 9.31 -24.49 21.93
CA LYS A 273 9.34 -25.78 22.64
C LYS A 273 8.03 -26.56 22.53
N LEU A 274 7.43 -26.53 21.34
CA LEU A 274 6.20 -27.26 21.04
C LEU A 274 6.53 -28.69 20.60
N ASP A 275 5.59 -29.60 20.85
CA ASP A 275 5.64 -30.94 20.28
C ASP A 275 5.48 -30.87 18.76
N ILE A 276 6.13 -31.80 18.05
CA ILE A 276 6.03 -31.89 16.58
C ILE A 276 4.60 -32.25 16.15
N GLY A 277 3.90 -33.10 16.92
CA GLY A 277 2.57 -33.59 16.59
C GLY A 277 2.55 -34.58 15.42
N ASP A 278 1.38 -34.80 14.83
CA ASP A 278 1.16 -35.76 13.74
C ASP A 278 0.33 -35.17 12.59
N VAL A 279 0.45 -35.79 11.42
CA VAL A 279 -0.40 -35.51 10.24
C VAL A 279 -1.72 -36.27 10.37
N GLU A 280 -2.66 -35.70 11.15
CA GLU A 280 -3.95 -36.33 11.44
C GLU A 280 -4.86 -36.42 10.22
N TYR A 281 -4.96 -35.33 9.45
CA TYR A 281 -5.90 -35.20 8.35
C TYR A 281 -5.29 -35.62 7.00
N ASP A 282 -6.14 -35.79 5.99
CA ASP A 282 -5.68 -35.91 4.61
C ASP A 282 -5.22 -34.53 4.10
N PRO A 283 -3.96 -34.35 3.69
CA PRO A 283 -3.45 -33.08 3.18
C PRO A 283 -4.16 -32.57 1.92
N GLU A 284 -4.79 -33.43 1.13
CA GLU A 284 -5.53 -33.02 -0.09
C GLU A 284 -6.96 -32.56 0.19
N SER A 285 -7.55 -33.01 1.29
CA SER A 285 -8.90 -32.64 1.69
C SER A 285 -9.01 -32.43 3.22
N PRO A 286 -8.23 -31.49 3.79
CA PRO A 286 -8.23 -31.28 5.23
C PRO A 286 -9.44 -30.43 5.69
N PRO A 287 -9.88 -30.58 6.95
CA PRO A 287 -10.74 -29.59 7.58
C PRO A 287 -9.96 -28.30 7.85
N GLN A 288 -10.64 -27.15 7.78
CA GLN A 288 -10.04 -25.89 8.22
C GLN A 288 -10.08 -25.79 9.74
N LEU A 289 -8.92 -25.96 10.39
CA LEU A 289 -8.80 -25.81 11.83
C LEU A 289 -8.80 -24.32 12.22
N LYS A 290 -9.13 -24.02 13.47
CA LYS A 290 -9.15 -22.64 13.97
C LYS A 290 -7.75 -22.22 14.42
N CYS A 291 -7.31 -21.07 13.93
CA CYS A 291 -6.10 -20.41 14.42
C CYS A 291 -6.47 -19.41 15.54
N ASP A 292 -5.73 -19.40 16.64
CA ASP A 292 -5.85 -18.39 17.69
C ASP A 292 -4.74 -17.33 17.50
N SER A 293 -5.11 -16.08 17.22
CA SER A 293 -4.14 -15.02 16.99
C SER A 293 -3.33 -14.61 18.23
N ASN A 294 -3.73 -15.05 19.42
CA ASN A 294 -3.09 -14.65 20.68
C ASN A 294 -2.06 -15.64 21.21
N LYS A 295 -2.01 -16.87 20.66
CA LYS A 295 -1.10 -17.92 21.10
C LYS A 295 -0.62 -18.75 19.91
N PRO A 296 0.58 -19.33 19.97
CA PRO A 296 1.00 -20.25 18.93
C PRO A 296 0.06 -21.47 18.84
N ASP A 297 -0.07 -22.01 17.63
CA ASP A 297 -0.74 -23.28 17.43
C ASP A 297 -0.04 -24.40 18.21
N PRO A 298 -0.76 -25.45 18.65
CA PRO A 298 -0.21 -26.47 19.56
C PRO A 298 0.94 -27.27 18.96
N THR A 299 0.95 -27.50 17.64
CA THR A 299 1.98 -28.25 16.93
C THR A 299 2.22 -27.65 15.54
N PRO A 300 3.41 -27.84 14.93
CA PRO A 300 3.67 -27.41 13.56
C PRO A 300 2.70 -28.06 12.56
N PHE A 301 2.35 -29.35 12.73
CA PHE A 301 1.36 -29.99 11.86
C PHE A 301 -0.04 -29.40 11.99
N TYR A 302 -0.47 -29.03 13.19
CA TYR A 302 -1.72 -28.28 13.37
C TYR A 302 -1.68 -26.97 12.55
N HIS A 303 -0.54 -26.28 12.53
CA HIS A 303 -0.38 -25.02 11.80
C HIS A 303 -0.55 -25.16 10.27
N PHE A 304 -0.18 -26.31 9.70
CA PHE A 304 -0.46 -26.58 8.28
C PHE A 304 -1.97 -26.55 8.00
N PHE A 305 -2.77 -27.18 8.87
CA PHE A 305 -4.22 -27.31 8.72
C PHE A 305 -5.01 -26.10 9.21
N SER A 306 -4.47 -25.31 10.15
CA SER A 306 -5.11 -24.08 10.64
C SER A 306 -4.89 -22.89 9.69
N LYS A 307 -3.73 -22.85 9.01
CA LYS A 307 -3.30 -21.69 8.22
C LYS A 307 -2.67 -22.05 6.87
N LEU A 308 -1.54 -22.75 6.85
CA LEU A 308 -0.66 -22.74 5.66
C LEU A 308 -1.31 -23.30 4.39
N LEU A 309 -2.14 -24.34 4.51
CA LEU A 309 -2.80 -24.94 3.35
C LEU A 309 -3.87 -24.01 2.73
N TRP A 310 -4.39 -23.05 3.49
CA TRP A 310 -5.42 -22.10 3.06
C TRP A 310 -4.87 -20.82 2.44
N LEU A 311 -3.55 -20.59 2.52
CA LEU A 311 -2.93 -19.37 2.00
C LEU A 311 -3.09 -19.25 0.47
N LYS A 312 -3.04 -20.37 -0.27
CA LYS A 312 -3.14 -20.34 -1.74
C LYS A 312 -4.43 -19.73 -2.25
N ASP A 313 -5.55 -20.02 -1.58
CA ASP A 313 -6.89 -19.59 -2.01
C ASP A 313 -7.14 -18.11 -1.73
N ASN A 314 -6.26 -17.50 -0.91
CA ASN A 314 -6.36 -16.11 -0.50
C ASN A 314 -5.29 -15.22 -1.15
N MET A 315 -4.51 -15.73 -2.12
CA MET A 315 -3.61 -14.92 -2.93
C MET A 315 -4.39 -13.96 -3.83
N LEU A 316 -3.90 -12.74 -4.00
CA LEU A 316 -4.62 -11.66 -4.67
C LEU A 316 -4.14 -11.34 -6.08
N THR A 317 -2.83 -11.47 -6.30
CA THR A 317 -2.15 -11.23 -7.57
C THR A 317 -2.15 -12.50 -8.41
N GLU A 318 -2.13 -12.37 -9.74
CA GLU A 318 -2.09 -13.53 -10.62
C GLU A 318 -0.75 -14.25 -10.49
N ARG A 319 0.35 -13.49 -10.37
CA ARG A 319 1.67 -14.04 -10.08
C ARG A 319 1.72 -14.75 -8.73
N GLY A 320 1.12 -14.18 -7.70
CA GLY A 320 1.05 -14.77 -6.36
C GLY A 320 0.31 -16.10 -6.35
N LYS A 321 -0.85 -16.19 -7.01
CA LYS A 321 -1.62 -17.42 -7.16
C LYS A 321 -0.83 -18.54 -7.83
N LYS A 322 -0.13 -18.23 -8.92
CA LYS A 322 0.67 -19.21 -9.66
C LYS A 322 1.80 -19.82 -8.82
N GLU A 323 2.52 -18.96 -8.09
CA GLU A 323 3.60 -19.39 -7.21
C GLU A 323 3.07 -20.19 -6.01
N ALA A 324 1.94 -19.75 -5.44
CA ALA A 324 1.31 -20.39 -4.30
C ALA A 324 0.84 -21.81 -4.60
N GLU A 325 0.32 -22.07 -5.81
CA GLU A 325 -0.08 -23.41 -6.23
C GLU A 325 1.11 -24.38 -6.24
N THR A 326 2.24 -23.94 -6.78
CA THR A 326 3.49 -24.75 -6.80
C THR A 326 3.97 -25.05 -5.38
N ARG A 327 3.99 -24.03 -4.51
CA ARG A 327 4.42 -24.18 -3.11
C ARG A 327 3.45 -25.02 -2.28
N HIS A 328 2.15 -24.89 -2.53
CA HIS A 328 1.11 -25.69 -1.88
C HIS A 328 1.28 -27.17 -2.22
N ASN A 329 1.44 -27.51 -3.49
CA ASN A 329 1.63 -28.90 -3.93
C ASN A 329 2.87 -29.54 -3.31
N PHE A 330 3.95 -28.76 -3.10
CA PHE A 330 5.11 -29.24 -2.34
C PHE A 330 4.78 -29.52 -0.87
N MET A 331 4.03 -28.65 -0.18
CA MET A 331 3.62 -28.87 1.22
C MET A 331 2.73 -30.10 1.36
N VAL A 332 1.75 -30.28 0.47
CA VAL A 332 0.90 -31.47 0.42
C VAL A 332 1.75 -32.74 0.25
N SER A 333 2.73 -32.71 -0.65
CA SER A 333 3.64 -33.84 -0.90
C SER A 333 4.49 -34.16 0.34
N PHE A 334 5.01 -33.12 1.01
CA PHE A 334 5.74 -33.27 2.27
C PHE A 334 4.88 -33.91 3.37
N LEU A 335 3.65 -33.44 3.56
CA LEU A 335 2.74 -33.98 4.58
C LEU A 335 2.39 -35.45 4.30
N LYS A 336 2.18 -35.82 3.03
CA LYS A 336 1.96 -37.21 2.62
C LYS A 336 3.16 -38.10 2.90
N ALA A 337 4.36 -37.66 2.51
CA ALA A 337 5.60 -38.39 2.78
C ALA A 337 5.81 -38.59 4.29
N TYR A 338 5.69 -37.52 5.08
CA TYR A 338 5.83 -37.58 6.53
C TYR A 338 4.82 -38.56 7.16
N LYS A 339 3.54 -38.50 6.75
CA LYS A 339 2.51 -39.43 7.24
C LYS A 339 2.84 -40.89 6.94
N SER A 340 3.40 -41.18 5.75
CA SER A 340 3.81 -42.54 5.39
C SER A 340 5.02 -43.03 6.19
N GLU A 341 5.93 -42.13 6.56
CA GLU A 341 7.12 -42.46 7.36
C GLU A 341 6.78 -42.72 8.84
N THR A 342 5.73 -42.09 9.37
CA THR A 342 5.32 -42.25 10.78
C THR A 342 4.23 -43.29 11.01
N GLN A 343 3.59 -43.80 9.94
CA GLN A 343 2.55 -44.83 10.05
C GLN A 343 3.02 -46.12 10.72
N TYR A 344 4.30 -46.47 10.61
CA TYR A 344 4.88 -47.66 11.23
C TYR A 344 4.91 -47.62 12.76
N ILE A 345 4.79 -46.44 13.37
CA ILE A 345 4.85 -46.27 14.84
C ILE A 345 3.56 -46.75 15.51
N LYS A 346 2.43 -46.85 14.78
CA LYS A 346 1.13 -47.28 15.33
C LYS A 346 0.92 -48.79 15.29
N GLU A 347 1.84 -49.55 14.70
CA GLU A 347 1.74 -51.01 14.54
C GLU A 347 2.60 -51.81 15.54
N PHE A 348 3.37 -51.11 16.39
CA PHE A 348 4.10 -51.66 17.54
C PHE A 348 3.54 -51.08 18.83
#